data_AF-A0A9P8SL90-F1
#
_entry.id   AF-A0A9P8SL90-F1
#
_cell.length_a   1.000
_cell.length_b   1.000
_cell.length_c   1.000
_cell.angle_alpha   90.00
_cell.angle_beta   90.00
_cell.angle_gamma   90.00
#
_symmetry.space_group_name_H-M   'P 1'
#
loop_
_entity.id
_entity.type
_entity.pdbx_description
1 polymer ?
#
loop_
_entity_poly.entity_id
_entity_poly.type
_entity_poly.pdbx_seq_one_letter_code
_entity_poly.pdbx_strand_id
1 'polypeptide(L)'
;MPCLKTCLAAAALACVASADTIKVTATSGNTFNPDAVKAEVGDTIEFHFQARNHSVVSGVFENPCSPMQLGSGFYSGFMPATGGEASKVFRIKVNSLEPVPFYSSQGDECPKGMVGIINPNGNKNLDTYRNQARALSRSVTPGSSPYGGELDDNDDPRVPRNPDGTVKAAAGALSVPMMSLAAAVGLAALMV
;
A
#
# COMPACT_ATOMS: atom_id res chain seq x y z
N MET A 1 2.51 45.84 42.31
CA MET A 1 3.41 44.94 41.54
C MET A 1 2.58 43.77 41.00
N PRO A 2 1.99 43.85 39.79
CA PRO A 2 1.37 42.68 39.16
C PRO A 2 2.39 41.96 38.27
N CYS A 3 2.63 40.70 38.61
CA CYS A 3 3.47 39.76 37.87
C CYS A 3 2.73 39.32 36.59
N LEU A 4 3.23 39.76 35.44
CA LEU A 4 2.69 39.47 34.12
C LEU A 4 3.12 38.05 33.70
N LYS A 5 2.19 37.09 33.83
CA LYS A 5 2.35 35.71 33.37
C LYS A 5 2.41 35.68 31.84
N THR A 6 3.59 35.40 31.29
CA THR A 6 3.78 35.11 29.88
C THR A 6 3.23 33.72 29.55
N CYS A 7 2.12 33.67 28.81
CA CYS A 7 1.64 32.46 28.14
C CYS A 7 2.49 32.19 26.90
N LEU A 8 3.28 31.12 26.90
CA LEU A 8 3.93 30.59 25.70
C LEU A 8 2.86 29.87 24.86
N ALA A 9 2.52 30.42 23.70
CA ALA A 9 1.70 29.72 22.71
C ALA A 9 2.59 28.80 21.87
N ALA A 10 2.51 27.48 22.07
CA ALA A 10 3.13 26.49 21.21
C ALA A 10 2.24 26.27 19.98
N ALA A 11 2.68 26.73 18.81
CA ALA A 11 2.03 26.38 17.55
C ALA A 11 2.45 24.95 17.17
N ALA A 12 1.53 23.99 17.32
CA ALA A 12 1.72 22.63 16.82
C ALA A 12 1.60 22.64 15.29
N LEU A 13 2.72 22.44 14.59
CA LEU A 13 2.72 22.21 13.15
C LEU A 13 2.24 20.77 12.91
N ALA A 14 0.95 20.60 12.61
CA ALA A 14 0.42 19.31 12.19
C ALA A 14 0.92 19.01 10.77
N CYS A 15 1.87 18.10 10.65
CA CYS A 15 2.22 17.50 9.36
C CYS A 15 1.02 16.67 8.90
N VAL A 16 0.28 17.15 7.90
CA VAL A 16 -0.67 16.31 7.17
C VAL A 16 0.17 15.34 6.35
N ALA A 17 0.35 14.11 6.84
CA ALA A 17 0.91 13.04 6.03
C ALA A 17 -0.07 12.75 4.89
N SER A 18 0.36 12.97 3.65
CA SER A 18 -0.38 12.52 2.47
C SER A 18 -0.31 11.01 2.43
N ALA A 19 -1.46 10.35 2.31
CA ALA A 19 -1.53 8.92 2.05
C ALA A 19 -1.51 8.70 0.53
N ASP A 20 -0.56 7.93 0.04
CA ASP A 20 -0.44 7.62 -1.37
C ASP A 20 -1.23 6.35 -1.73
N THR A 21 -1.62 6.23 -3.00
CA THR A 21 -2.16 4.98 -3.56
C THR A 21 -1.11 4.35 -4.45
N ILE A 22 -0.68 3.13 -4.12
CA ILE A 22 0.34 2.39 -4.83
C ILE A 22 -0.32 1.25 -5.62
N LYS A 23 -0.23 1.32 -6.94
CA LYS A 23 -0.77 0.31 -7.86
C LYS A 23 0.12 -0.93 -7.91
N VAL A 24 -0.49 -2.10 -7.73
CA VAL A 24 0.09 -3.42 -8.03
C VAL A 24 -0.80 -4.12 -9.04
N THR A 25 -0.22 -4.64 -10.12
CA THR A 25 -0.98 -5.33 -11.17
C THR A 25 -0.71 -6.82 -11.14
N ALA A 26 -1.73 -7.64 -10.92
CA ALA A 26 -1.74 -9.05 -11.28
C ALA A 26 -1.84 -9.15 -12.80
N THR A 27 -0.70 -9.41 -13.45
CA THR A 27 -0.56 -9.33 -14.90
C THR A 27 -1.07 -10.59 -15.59
N SER A 28 -1.41 -10.46 -16.87
CA SER A 28 -1.75 -11.59 -17.74
C SER A 28 -0.61 -12.61 -17.94
N GLY A 29 0.59 -12.29 -17.47
CA GLY A 29 1.76 -13.19 -17.44
C GLY A 29 1.89 -14.01 -16.16
N ASN A 30 0.86 -14.05 -15.30
CA ASN A 30 0.88 -14.73 -13.99
C ASN A 30 1.98 -14.19 -13.06
N THR A 31 2.12 -12.87 -13.00
CA THR A 31 3.05 -12.18 -12.12
C THR A 31 2.39 -10.98 -11.45
N PHE A 32 2.97 -10.49 -10.37
CA PHE A 32 2.65 -9.17 -9.83
C PHE A 32 3.65 -8.13 -10.37
N ASN A 33 3.17 -6.93 -10.68
CA ASN A 33 4.02 -5.82 -11.11
C ASN A 33 3.56 -4.49 -10.49
N PRO A 34 4.41 -3.82 -9.68
CA PRO A 34 5.64 -4.36 -9.11
C PRO A 34 5.34 -5.57 -8.19
N ASP A 35 6.32 -6.47 -8.04
CA ASP A 35 6.26 -7.62 -7.13
C ASP A 35 6.89 -7.31 -5.76
N ALA A 36 7.62 -6.20 -5.63
CA ALA A 36 8.05 -5.64 -4.35
C ALA A 36 7.61 -4.17 -4.24
N VAL A 37 6.94 -3.83 -3.15
CA VAL A 37 6.45 -2.47 -2.89
C VAL A 37 7.03 -1.92 -1.60
N LYS A 38 7.42 -0.65 -1.59
CA LYS A 38 7.70 0.12 -0.38
C LYS A 38 6.55 1.10 -0.17
N ALA A 39 5.97 1.10 1.02
CA ALA A 39 4.81 1.92 1.38
C ALA A 39 4.92 2.40 2.82
N GLU A 40 4.34 3.55 3.12
CA GLU A 40 4.27 4.12 4.45
C GLU A 40 2.94 3.78 5.14
N VAL A 41 2.90 3.90 6.47
CA VAL A 41 1.64 3.71 7.22
C VAL A 41 0.64 4.78 6.82
N GLY A 42 -0.56 4.34 6.41
CA GLY A 42 -1.61 5.20 5.87
C GLY A 42 -1.81 5.06 4.36
N ASP A 43 -0.79 4.59 3.62
CA ASP A 43 -0.91 4.35 2.18
C ASP A 43 -1.94 3.26 1.87
N THR A 44 -2.43 3.27 0.64
CA THR A 44 -3.27 2.19 0.09
C THR A 44 -2.52 1.42 -0.98
N ILE A 45 -2.48 0.10 -0.86
CA ILE A 45 -2.09 -0.77 -1.99
C ILE A 45 -3.35 -1.11 -2.77
N GLU A 46 -3.37 -0.76 -4.05
CA GLU A 46 -4.48 -1.04 -4.97
C GLU A 46 -4.05 -2.12 -5.96
N PHE A 47 -4.69 -3.28 -5.85
CA PHE A 47 -4.46 -4.42 -6.72
C PHE A 47 -5.39 -4.35 -7.93
N HIS A 48 -4.79 -4.30 -9.11
CA HIS A 48 -5.44 -4.39 -10.41
C HIS A 48 -5.25 -5.80 -10.98
N PHE A 49 -6.22 -6.28 -11.75
CA PHE A 49 -6.22 -7.66 -12.25
C PHE A 49 -6.39 -7.66 -13.76
N GLN A 50 -5.38 -8.09 -14.51
CA GLN A 50 -5.48 -8.25 -15.96
C GLN A 50 -6.16 -9.57 -16.33
N ALA A 51 -6.35 -9.78 -17.64
CA ALA A 51 -6.89 -11.00 -18.21
C ALA A 51 -6.33 -12.28 -17.57
N ARG A 52 -7.22 -13.29 -17.40
CA ARG A 52 -7.13 -14.51 -16.56
C ARG A 52 -7.91 -14.35 -15.26
N ASN A 53 -7.78 -15.33 -14.36
CA ASN A 53 -8.43 -15.33 -13.06
C ASN A 53 -7.37 -15.35 -11.98
N HIS A 54 -7.07 -14.17 -11.43
CA HIS A 54 -6.08 -14.03 -10.38
C HIS A 54 -6.74 -13.76 -9.04
N SER A 55 -5.99 -13.96 -7.98
CA SER A 55 -6.33 -13.52 -6.63
C SER A 55 -5.10 -12.93 -5.96
N VAL A 56 -5.32 -12.18 -4.88
CA VAL A 56 -4.28 -11.69 -3.99
C VAL A 56 -4.62 -12.14 -2.58
N VAL A 57 -3.71 -12.88 -1.96
CA VAL A 57 -3.81 -13.39 -0.60
C VAL A 57 -2.57 -12.96 0.18
N SER A 58 -2.73 -12.36 1.36
CA SER A 58 -1.60 -12.15 2.27
C SER A 58 -1.11 -13.50 2.80
N GLY A 59 0.17 -13.79 2.62
CA GLY A 59 0.77 -15.07 2.98
C GLY A 59 1.54 -15.05 4.30
N VAL A 60 1.88 -16.24 4.78
CA VAL A 60 2.85 -16.43 5.88
C VAL A 60 4.25 -16.51 5.28
N PHE A 61 5.20 -15.70 5.75
CA PHE A 61 6.54 -15.66 5.18
C PHE A 61 7.26 -17.01 5.29
N GLU A 62 7.18 -17.64 6.46
CA GLU A 62 7.84 -18.91 6.77
C GLU A 62 7.13 -20.13 6.13
N ASN A 63 5.90 -19.94 5.64
CA ASN A 63 5.12 -20.97 4.94
C ASN A 63 4.43 -20.35 3.72
N PRO A 64 5.16 -20.14 2.61
CA PRO A 64 4.61 -19.51 1.42
C PRO A 64 3.38 -20.22 0.85
N CYS A 65 2.64 -19.52 0.00
CA CYS A 65 1.41 -20.03 -0.61
C CYS A 65 0.33 -20.50 0.38
N SER A 66 0.45 -20.13 1.65
CA SER A 66 -0.53 -20.38 2.71
C SER A 66 -1.03 -19.04 3.27
N PRO A 67 -2.34 -18.87 3.51
CA PRO A 67 -2.90 -17.61 3.94
C PRO A 67 -2.52 -17.30 5.39
N MET A 68 -2.38 -16.01 5.70
CA MET A 68 -2.42 -15.55 7.09
C MET A 68 -3.78 -15.89 7.72
N GLN A 69 -3.81 -15.99 9.05
CA GLN A 69 -5.03 -16.27 9.79
C GLN A 69 -6.10 -15.20 9.53
N LEU A 70 -7.37 -15.63 9.44
CA LEU A 70 -8.50 -14.73 9.24
C LEU A 70 -8.52 -13.67 10.35
N GLY A 71 -8.66 -12.39 9.97
CA GLY A 71 -8.57 -11.25 10.87
C GLY A 71 -7.17 -10.63 10.99
N SER A 72 -6.13 -11.26 10.44
CA SER A 72 -4.75 -10.73 10.43
C SER A 72 -4.18 -10.55 9.02
N GLY A 73 -4.97 -10.83 7.99
CA GLY A 73 -4.55 -10.76 6.60
C GLY A 73 -5.68 -10.31 5.68
N PHE A 74 -5.44 -10.42 4.37
CA PHE A 74 -6.38 -10.07 3.32
C PHE A 74 -6.50 -11.15 2.24
N TYR A 75 -7.64 -11.14 1.57
CA TYR A 75 -7.92 -11.94 0.39
C TYR A 75 -8.88 -11.18 -0.52
N SER A 76 -8.52 -11.01 -1.79
CA SER A 76 -9.35 -10.31 -2.77
C SER A 76 -10.56 -11.09 -3.26
N GLY A 77 -10.63 -12.40 -3.00
CA GLY A 77 -11.41 -13.30 -3.85
C GLY A 77 -10.71 -13.55 -5.19
N PHE A 78 -11.33 -14.38 -6.03
CA PHE A 78 -10.92 -14.55 -7.42
C PHE A 78 -11.48 -13.43 -8.29
N MET A 79 -10.63 -12.84 -9.13
CA MET A 79 -10.88 -11.66 -9.94
C MET A 79 -10.73 -12.02 -11.42
N PRO A 80 -11.76 -12.63 -12.03
CA PRO A 80 -11.70 -13.06 -13.42
C PRO A 80 -11.85 -11.89 -14.39
N ALA A 81 -10.99 -11.84 -15.40
CA ALA A 81 -11.08 -10.94 -16.54
C ALA A 81 -10.89 -11.74 -17.85
N THR A 82 -11.83 -11.61 -18.78
CA THR A 82 -11.79 -12.29 -20.08
C THR A 82 -10.95 -11.55 -21.13
N GLY A 83 -10.67 -10.26 -20.90
CA GLY A 83 -9.81 -9.41 -21.70
C GLY A 83 -9.66 -8.03 -21.05
N GLY A 84 -8.52 -7.37 -21.22
CA GLY A 84 -8.23 -6.10 -20.55
C GLY A 84 -8.02 -6.28 -19.04
N GLU A 85 -8.57 -5.36 -18.24
CA GLU A 85 -8.50 -5.36 -16.78
C GLU A 85 -9.87 -5.72 -16.18
N ALA A 86 -9.90 -6.35 -15.00
CA ALA A 86 -11.12 -6.68 -14.28
C ALA A 86 -11.91 -5.40 -13.94
N SER A 87 -13.22 -5.52 -13.82
CA SER A 87 -14.11 -4.41 -13.46
C SER A 87 -13.92 -3.92 -12.02
N LYS A 88 -13.22 -4.70 -11.20
CA LYS A 88 -12.98 -4.41 -9.78
C LYS A 88 -11.50 -4.40 -9.47
N VAL A 89 -11.11 -3.48 -8.60
CA VAL A 89 -9.80 -3.44 -7.93
C VAL A 89 -9.97 -3.87 -6.48
N PHE A 90 -8.88 -4.34 -5.86
CA PHE A 90 -8.88 -4.69 -4.44
C PHE A 90 -7.91 -3.79 -3.67
N ARG A 91 -8.38 -3.11 -2.62
CA ARG A 91 -7.61 -2.10 -1.88
C ARG A 91 -7.38 -2.53 -0.45
N ILE A 92 -6.14 -2.39 0.02
CA ILE A 92 -5.78 -2.61 1.43
C ILE A 92 -5.03 -1.39 1.98
N LYS A 93 -5.33 -1.03 3.23
CA LYS A 93 -4.59 0.02 3.94
C LYS A 93 -3.33 -0.55 4.57
N VAL A 94 -2.23 0.17 4.44
CA VAL A 94 -0.96 -0.14 5.11
C VAL A 94 -1.05 0.34 6.56
N ASN A 95 -1.16 -0.60 7.49
CA ASN A 95 -1.30 -0.30 8.93
C ASN A 95 0.02 -0.47 9.71
N SER A 96 1.04 -1.05 9.09
CA SER A 96 2.37 -1.22 9.68
C SER A 96 3.46 -1.28 8.60
N LEU A 97 4.72 -1.10 9.00
CA LEU A 97 5.89 -1.24 8.12
C LEU A 97 6.47 -2.66 8.12
N GLU A 98 5.79 -3.62 8.74
CA GLU A 98 6.22 -5.01 8.76
C GLU A 98 6.14 -5.62 7.35
N PRO A 99 7.07 -6.52 6.96
CA PRO A 99 7.00 -7.18 5.66
C PRO A 99 5.74 -8.05 5.53
N VAL A 100 4.94 -7.80 4.49
CA VAL A 100 3.73 -8.58 4.18
C VAL A 100 3.91 -9.26 2.82
N PRO A 101 4.24 -10.56 2.78
CA PRO A 101 4.23 -11.29 1.53
C PRO A 101 2.79 -11.53 1.06
N PHE A 102 2.59 -11.61 -0.24
CA PHE A 102 1.32 -11.94 -0.85
C PHE A 102 1.51 -12.83 -2.07
N TYR A 103 0.47 -13.57 -2.44
CA TYR A 103 0.53 -14.52 -3.54
C TYR A 103 -0.82 -14.65 -4.23
N SER A 104 -0.83 -15.24 -5.43
CA SER A 104 -2.07 -15.70 -6.03
C SER A 104 -2.38 -17.15 -5.68
N SER A 105 -3.59 -17.39 -5.18
CA SER A 105 -4.08 -18.72 -4.82
C SER A 105 -4.69 -19.49 -6.00
N GLN A 106 -4.63 -18.94 -7.22
CA GLN A 106 -5.12 -19.60 -8.42
C GLN A 106 -4.22 -20.80 -8.76
N GLY A 107 -4.73 -22.01 -8.56
CA GLY A 107 -4.04 -23.25 -8.93
C GLY A 107 -2.60 -23.31 -8.41
N ASP A 108 -1.65 -23.34 -9.34
CA ASP A 108 -0.21 -23.41 -9.08
C ASP A 108 0.53 -22.08 -9.34
N GLU A 109 -0.17 -20.94 -9.43
CA GLU A 109 0.44 -19.64 -9.71
C GLU A 109 1.48 -19.25 -8.64
N CYS A 110 1.19 -19.39 -7.34
CA CYS A 110 2.19 -19.13 -6.30
C CYS A 110 3.44 -20.02 -6.39
N PRO A 111 3.34 -21.36 -6.47
CA PRO A 111 4.48 -22.23 -6.76
C PRO A 111 5.25 -21.87 -8.05
N LYS A 112 4.56 -21.35 -9.07
CA LYS A 112 5.20 -20.86 -10.30
C LYS A 112 5.86 -19.49 -10.17
N GLY A 113 5.74 -18.85 -9.01
CA GLY A 113 6.41 -17.60 -8.68
C GLY A 113 5.52 -16.36 -8.75
N MET A 114 4.20 -16.52 -8.83
CA MET A 114 3.24 -15.42 -8.70
C MET A 114 3.10 -15.03 -7.22
N VAL A 115 4.15 -14.37 -6.73
CA VAL A 115 4.31 -13.87 -5.37
C VAL A 115 4.82 -12.44 -5.39
N GLY A 116 4.49 -11.69 -4.35
CA GLY A 116 5.04 -10.37 -4.11
C GLY A 116 5.21 -10.08 -2.62
N ILE A 117 5.76 -8.93 -2.29
CA ILE A 117 5.98 -8.50 -0.90
C ILE A 117 5.83 -6.99 -0.75
N ILE A 118 5.08 -6.58 0.28
CA ILE A 118 5.01 -5.18 0.74
C ILE A 118 6.05 -5.01 1.84
N ASN A 119 6.77 -3.89 1.82
CA ASN A 119 7.76 -3.49 2.81
C ASN A 119 8.80 -4.58 3.16
N PRO A 120 9.52 -5.16 2.16
CA PRO A 120 10.58 -6.12 2.45
C PRO A 120 11.66 -5.53 3.37
N ASN A 121 12.20 -6.34 4.27
CA ASN A 121 13.23 -5.93 5.24
C ASN A 121 14.20 -7.08 5.54
N GLY A 122 15.50 -6.84 5.32
CA GLY A 122 16.57 -7.79 5.62
C GLY A 122 16.33 -9.15 4.97
N ASN A 123 16.23 -10.19 5.81
CA ASN A 123 16.00 -11.57 5.36
C ASN A 123 14.55 -11.84 4.95
N LYS A 124 13.60 -10.98 5.35
CA LYS A 124 12.21 -11.02 4.89
C LYS A 124 12.07 -10.27 3.57
N ASN A 125 12.61 -10.87 2.51
CA ASN A 125 12.64 -10.31 1.16
C ASN A 125 11.97 -11.23 0.14
N LEU A 126 11.75 -10.68 -1.07
CA LEU A 126 11.02 -11.34 -2.14
C LEU A 126 11.71 -12.60 -2.66
N ASP A 127 13.04 -12.57 -2.81
CA ASP A 127 13.79 -13.71 -3.36
C ASP A 127 13.72 -14.92 -2.44
N THR A 128 13.87 -14.71 -1.12
CA THR A 128 13.68 -15.77 -0.12
C THR A 128 12.27 -16.35 -0.21
N TYR A 129 11.23 -15.49 -0.20
CA TYR A 129 9.84 -15.93 -0.24
C TYR A 129 9.52 -16.70 -1.52
N ARG A 130 9.97 -16.20 -2.68
CA ARG A 130 9.80 -16.83 -3.99
C ARG A 130 10.51 -18.17 -4.09
N ASN A 131 11.74 -18.28 -3.62
CA ASN A 131 12.49 -19.53 -3.66
C ASN A 131 11.83 -20.62 -2.81
N GLN A 132 11.33 -20.26 -1.63
CA GLN A 132 10.57 -21.16 -0.77
C GLN A 132 9.22 -21.55 -1.41
N ALA A 133 8.51 -20.61 -2.04
CA ALA A 133 7.25 -20.88 -2.74
C ALA A 133 7.42 -21.88 -3.88
N ARG A 134 8.50 -21.77 -4.67
CA ARG A 134 8.81 -22.69 -5.78
C ARG A 134 9.06 -24.14 -5.38
N ALA A 135 9.32 -24.40 -4.10
CA ALA A 135 9.46 -25.76 -3.58
C ALA A 135 8.10 -26.44 -3.28
N LEU A 136 6.99 -25.70 -3.35
CA LEU A 136 5.65 -26.21 -3.05
C LEU A 136 4.96 -26.71 -4.32
N SER A 137 3.92 -27.52 -4.16
CA SER A 137 3.15 -28.09 -5.28
C SER A 137 1.83 -27.38 -5.54
N ARG A 138 1.28 -26.67 -4.55
CA ARG A 138 -0.01 -25.97 -4.67
C ARG A 138 -0.10 -24.77 -3.72
N SER A 139 -1.07 -23.92 -4.02
CA SER A 139 -1.47 -22.79 -3.17
C SER A 139 -2.69 -23.17 -2.32
N VAL A 140 -2.85 -22.53 -1.17
CA VAL A 140 -4.04 -22.64 -0.32
C VAL A 140 -4.94 -21.44 -0.55
N THR A 141 -6.23 -21.67 -0.80
CA THR A 141 -7.23 -20.60 -0.90
C THR A 141 -7.95 -20.47 0.45
N PRO A 142 -7.94 -19.28 1.11
CA PRO A 142 -8.49 -19.11 2.46
C PRO A 142 -10.02 -19.19 2.58
N GLY A 143 -10.76 -19.23 1.46
CA GLY A 143 -12.21 -19.35 1.43
C GLY A 143 -12.83 -18.84 0.13
N SER A 144 -14.15 -18.63 0.13
CA SER A 144 -14.90 -18.14 -1.03
C SER A 144 -15.11 -16.63 -1.05
N SER A 145 -15.01 -15.95 0.11
CA SER A 145 -15.36 -14.54 0.24
C SER A 145 -14.12 -13.66 0.47
N PRO A 146 -14.04 -12.46 -0.15
CA PRO A 146 -13.00 -11.48 0.14
C PRO A 146 -13.00 -11.01 1.59
N TYR A 147 -11.85 -10.62 2.13
CA TYR A 147 -11.70 -10.04 3.46
C TYR A 147 -10.42 -9.20 3.58
N GLY A 148 -10.34 -8.36 4.62
CA GLY A 148 -9.13 -7.59 4.95
C GLY A 148 -8.81 -6.45 3.98
N GLY A 149 -9.75 -6.08 3.11
CA GLY A 149 -9.67 -5.00 2.13
C GLY A 149 -11.03 -4.70 1.52
N GLU A 150 -11.06 -3.75 0.59
CA GLU A 150 -12.27 -3.25 -0.07
C GLU A 150 -12.23 -3.55 -1.58
N LEU A 151 -13.39 -3.83 -2.16
CA LEU A 151 -13.55 -4.04 -3.61
C LEU A 151 -14.25 -2.83 -4.22
N ASP A 152 -13.54 -2.12 -5.08
CA ASP A 152 -14.03 -0.90 -5.74
C ASP A 152 -14.14 -1.08 -7.25
N ASP A 153 -15.01 -0.30 -7.89
CA ASP A 153 -15.10 -0.26 -9.36
C ASP A 153 -13.81 0.32 -9.95
N ASN A 154 -13.23 -0.39 -10.91
CA ASN A 154 -12.00 0.01 -11.59
C ASN A 154 -12.17 1.31 -12.42
N ASP A 155 -13.42 1.74 -12.65
CA ASP A 155 -13.76 2.99 -13.33
C ASP A 155 -14.30 4.07 -12.37
N ASP A 156 -14.26 3.86 -11.05
CA ASP A 156 -14.80 4.85 -10.11
C ASP A 156 -13.98 6.16 -10.13
N PRO A 157 -14.58 7.31 -10.51
CA PRO A 157 -13.89 8.60 -10.58
C PRO A 157 -13.64 9.23 -9.19
N ARG A 158 -14.23 8.67 -8.12
CA ARG A 158 -14.02 9.13 -6.74
C ARG A 158 -12.75 8.58 -6.11
N VAL A 159 -12.11 7.60 -6.76
CA VAL A 159 -10.85 7.02 -6.32
C VAL A 159 -9.71 7.90 -6.85
N PRO A 160 -8.94 8.59 -5.98
CA PRO A 160 -7.82 9.41 -6.42
C PRO A 160 -6.77 8.53 -7.08
N ARG A 161 -6.53 8.72 -8.38
CA ARG A 161 -5.47 8.04 -9.13
C ARG A 161 -4.35 9.04 -9.38
N ASN A 162 -3.11 8.60 -9.15
CA ASN A 162 -1.97 9.35 -9.65
C ASN A 162 -1.98 9.24 -11.20
N PRO A 163 -1.96 10.35 -11.95
CA PRO A 163 -2.16 10.36 -13.40
C PRO A 163 -1.02 9.73 -14.21
N ASP A 164 0.08 9.35 -13.57
CA ASP A 164 1.34 8.98 -14.19
C ASP A 164 1.63 7.47 -14.20
N GLY A 165 0.94 6.63 -13.42
CA GLY A 165 1.17 5.18 -13.43
C GLY A 165 2.62 4.75 -13.09
N THR A 166 3.47 5.71 -12.74
CA THR A 166 4.86 5.52 -12.33
C THR A 166 4.88 5.36 -10.82
N VAL A 167 5.42 4.23 -10.36
CA VAL A 167 5.87 4.08 -8.99
C VAL A 167 6.86 5.21 -8.67
N LYS A 168 6.48 6.14 -7.78
CA LYS A 168 7.45 7.05 -7.22
C LYS A 168 8.30 6.23 -6.25
N ALA A 169 9.51 5.87 -6.68
CA ALA A 169 10.52 5.44 -5.74
C ALA A 169 10.64 6.57 -4.69
N ALA A 170 10.43 6.24 -3.42
CA ALA A 170 10.59 7.16 -2.31
C ALA A 170 12.07 7.58 -2.19
N ALA A 171 12.49 8.49 -3.05
CA ALA A 171 13.70 9.27 -2.85
C ALA A 171 13.36 10.33 -1.79
N GLY A 172 13.87 10.11 -0.58
CA GLY A 172 13.88 11.14 0.45
C GLY A 172 14.47 12.43 -0.13
N ALA A 173 13.74 13.51 -0.01
CA ALA A 173 14.26 14.85 -0.24
C ALA A 173 13.75 15.75 0.89
N LEU A 174 14.60 15.91 1.91
CA LEU A 174 14.64 17.16 2.64
C LEU A 174 14.90 18.28 1.62
N SER A 175 13.92 19.14 1.42
CA SER A 175 14.17 20.48 0.88
C SER A 175 13.37 21.47 1.70
N VAL A 176 13.98 21.92 2.80
CA VAL A 176 13.58 23.13 3.51
C VAL A 176 14.06 24.31 2.67
N PRO A 177 13.20 25.19 2.14
CA PRO A 177 13.67 26.49 1.69
C PRO A 177 14.00 27.33 2.93
N MET A 178 15.29 27.62 3.10
CA MET A 178 15.79 28.63 4.03
C MET A 178 15.24 30.01 3.67
N MET A 179 14.82 30.74 4.70
CA MET A 179 14.79 32.21 4.82
C MET A 179 13.80 32.99 3.94
N SER A 180 12.80 33.59 4.60
CA SER A 180 12.67 35.05 4.66
C SER A 180 11.90 35.47 5.91
N LEU A 181 12.65 36.00 6.86
CA LEU A 181 12.18 36.72 8.04
C LEU A 181 11.52 38.03 7.58
N ALA A 182 10.22 38.18 7.79
CA ALA A 182 9.56 39.49 7.76
C ALA A 182 8.74 39.66 9.02
N ALA A 183 9.39 40.17 10.07
CA ALA A 183 8.71 40.79 11.19
C ALA A 183 8.03 42.08 10.68
N ALA A 184 6.70 42.11 10.68
CA ALA A 184 5.93 43.34 10.57
C ALA A 184 5.33 43.65 11.95
N VAL A 185 5.99 44.54 12.69
CA VAL A 185 5.47 45.19 13.89
C VAL A 185 5.15 46.66 13.53
N GLY A 186 3.95 47.10 13.90
CA GLY A 186 3.49 48.50 13.88
C GLY A 186 2.60 48.83 12.67
N LEU A 187 1.52 49.60 12.76
CA LEU A 187 0.96 50.47 13.81
C LEU A 187 -0.44 50.93 13.32
N ALA A 188 -1.50 50.87 14.13
CA ALA A 188 -2.72 51.68 13.95
C ALA A 188 -3.47 51.70 15.28
N ALA A 189 -3.30 52.74 16.09
CA ALA A 189 -4.06 54.00 16.06
C ALA A 189 -5.39 53.90 16.85
N LEU A 190 -5.32 54.53 18.02
CA LEU A 190 -6.38 55.00 18.91
C LEU A 190 -7.61 55.52 18.15
N MET A 191 -8.83 55.09 18.51
CA MET A 191 -10.02 55.96 18.54
C MET A 191 -11.01 55.50 19.63
N VAL A 192 -11.16 56.40 20.62
CA VAL A 192 -12.14 56.53 21.72
C VAL A 192 -12.10 55.48 22.83
#